data_AF-A0AAP0LLU8-F1
#
_entry.id   AF-A0AAP0LLU8-F1
#
_cell.length_a   1.000
_cell.length_b   1.000
_cell.length_c   1.000
_cell.angle_alpha   90.00
_cell.angle_beta   90.00
_cell.angle_gamma   90.00
#
_symmetry.space_group_name_H-M   'P 1'
#
loop_
_entity.id
_entity.type
_entity.pdbx_description
1 polymer ?
#
loop_
_entity_poly.entity_id
_entity_poly.type
_entity_poly.pdbx_seq_one_letter_code
_entity_poly.pdbx_strand_id
1 'polypeptide(L)'
;MTNTEKLETTIINFEGEALIWFGWENKRRPFLSWEELKSQLLLRFRSLPNGSIYEEFLALRQSGSVREYRRRFEQMASTLKDISE
;
A
#
# COMPACT_ATOMS: atom_id res chain seq x y z
N MET A 1 -17.68 9.75 -16.43
CA MET A 1 -16.45 8.95 -16.57
C MET A 1 -16.69 7.55 -16.04
N THR A 2 -16.66 6.56 -16.94
CA THR A 2 -16.67 5.13 -16.63
C THR A 2 -15.34 4.70 -16.00
N ASN A 3 -15.29 3.53 -15.37
CA ASN A 3 -14.03 3.01 -14.82
C ASN A 3 -12.96 2.79 -15.91
N THR A 4 -13.39 2.42 -17.12
CA THR A 4 -12.51 2.25 -18.28
C THR A 4 -11.88 3.57 -18.71
N GLU A 5 -12.68 4.64 -18.85
CA GLU A 5 -12.16 5.97 -19.21
C GLU A 5 -11.15 6.51 -18.19
N LYS A 6 -11.37 6.24 -16.90
CA LYS A 6 -10.43 6.62 -15.83
C LYS A 6 -9.10 5.86 -15.93
N LEU A 7 -9.16 4.57 -16.23
CA LEU A 7 -7.95 3.75 -16.42
C LEU A 7 -7.16 4.25 -17.64
N GLU A 8 -7.80 4.41 -18.78
CA GLU A 8 -7.16 4.88 -20.02
C GLU A 8 -6.50 6.26 -19.83
N THR A 9 -7.22 7.19 -19.20
CA THR A 9 -6.69 8.54 -18.90
C THR A 9 -5.52 8.50 -17.91
N THR A 10 -5.50 7.55 -16.98
CA THR A 10 -4.40 7.48 -15.99
C THR A 10 -3.14 6.87 -16.61
N ILE A 11 -3.30 5.89 -17.49
CA ILE A 11 -2.19 5.20 -18.14
C ILE A 11 -1.37 6.15 -19.01
N ILE A 12 -2.04 7.05 -19.75
CA ILE A 12 -1.35 8.03 -20.60
C ILE A 12 -0.54 9.06 -19.80
N ASN A 13 -0.79 9.18 -18.49
CA ASN A 13 -0.10 10.12 -17.60
C ASN A 13 1.03 9.46 -16.80
N PHE A 14 1.27 8.15 -16.94
CA PHE A 14 2.41 7.52 -16.28
C PHE A 14 3.71 7.81 -17.02
N GLU A 15 4.72 8.19 -16.25
CA GLU A 15 6.07 8.48 -16.73
C GLU A 15 7.12 7.76 -15.87
N GLY A 16 8.34 7.63 -16.40
CA GLY A 16 9.49 7.07 -15.66
C GLY A 16 9.23 5.69 -15.06
N GLU A 17 9.56 5.52 -13.78
CA GLU A 17 9.43 4.24 -13.06
C GLU A 17 7.97 3.76 -12.97
N ALA A 18 6.99 4.67 -12.90
CA ALA A 18 5.58 4.32 -12.84
C ALA A 18 5.11 3.65 -14.14
N LEU A 19 5.56 4.16 -15.29
CA LEU A 19 5.23 3.58 -16.59
C LEU A 19 5.87 2.20 -16.79
N ILE A 20 7.15 2.06 -16.39
CA ILE A 20 7.87 0.78 -16.49
C ILE A 20 7.19 -0.28 -15.62
N TRP A 21 6.87 0.06 -14.37
CA TRP A 21 6.17 -0.84 -13.45
C TRP A 21 4.79 -1.22 -13.97
N PHE A 22 3.98 -0.25 -14.40
CA PHE A 22 2.63 -0.51 -14.90
C PHE A 22 2.68 -1.45 -16.12
N GLY A 23 3.62 -1.22 -17.05
CA GLY A 23 3.78 -2.07 -18.23
C GLY A 23 4.16 -3.52 -17.90
N TRP A 24 4.95 -3.74 -16.83
CA TRP A 24 5.29 -5.08 -16.35
C TRP A 24 4.12 -5.75 -15.61
N GLU A 25 3.47 -5.03 -14.70
CA GLU A 25 2.37 -5.54 -13.87
C GLU A 25 1.16 -5.88 -14.74
N ASN A 26 0.73 -4.96 -15.61
CA ASN A 26 -0.45 -5.12 -16.45
C ASN A 26 -0.32 -6.27 -17.46
N LYS A 27 0.91 -6.60 -17.90
CA LYS A 27 1.17 -7.78 -18.75
C LYS A 27 0.97 -9.10 -18.02
N ARG A 28 1.23 -9.13 -16.72
CA ARG A 28 1.12 -10.33 -15.88
C ARG A 28 -0.27 -10.47 -15.27
N ARG A 29 -0.85 -9.34 -14.86
CA ARG A 29 -2.16 -9.22 -14.23
C ARG A 29 -2.78 -7.89 -14.66
N PRO A 30 -3.66 -7.92 -15.68
CA PRO A 30 -4.37 -6.72 -16.11
C PRO A 30 -5.23 -6.15 -14.98
N PHE A 31 -5.22 -4.82 -14.84
CA PHE A 31 -6.07 -4.14 -13.86
C PHE A 31 -7.52 -4.10 -14.35
N LEU A 32 -8.44 -4.59 -13.52
CA LEU A 32 -9.87 -4.70 -13.90
C LEU A 32 -10.71 -3.52 -13.42
N SER A 33 -10.17 -2.70 -12.52
CA SER A 33 -10.87 -1.53 -11.99
C SER A 33 -9.92 -0.41 -11.60
N TRP A 34 -10.46 0.80 -11.56
CA TRP A 34 -9.78 1.97 -11.03
C TRP A 34 -9.31 1.77 -9.58
N GLU A 35 -10.09 1.05 -8.78
CA GLU A 35 -9.78 0.87 -7.35
C GLU A 35 -8.62 -0.10 -7.16
N GLU A 36 -8.54 -1.14 -7.99
CA GLU A 36 -7.40 -2.06 -8.02
C GLU A 36 -6.11 -1.33 -8.40
N LEU A 37 -6.15 -0.48 -9.44
CA LEU A 37 -4.98 0.29 -9.85
C LEU A 37 -4.51 1.25 -8.75
N LYS A 38 -5.42 1.98 -8.10
CA LYS A 38 -5.07 2.88 -6.97
C LYS A 38 -4.43 2.13 -5.80
N SER A 39 -5.00 1.00 -5.40
CA SER A 39 -4.46 0.21 -4.29
C SER A 39 -3.06 -0.32 -4.61
N GLN A 40 -2.81 -0.75 -5.83
CA GLN A 40 -1.50 -1.23 -6.27
C GLN A 40 -0.46 -0.10 -6.39
N LEU A 41 -0.87 1.08 -6.88
CA LEU A 41 -0.01 2.28 -6.88
C LEU A 41 0.40 2.67 -5.46
N LEU A 42 -0.54 2.66 -4.51
CA LEU A 42 -0.25 2.91 -3.11
C LEU A 42 0.67 1.84 -2.54
N LEU A 43 0.46 0.57 -2.84
CA LEU A 43 1.36 -0.49 -2.38
C LEU A 43 2.80 -0.31 -2.92
N ARG A 44 2.94 0.11 -4.18
CA ARG A 44 4.23 0.15 -4.89
C ARG A 44 5.04 1.41 -4.64
N PHE A 45 4.38 2.58 -4.60
CA PHE A 45 5.03 3.89 -4.63
C PHE A 45 4.79 4.74 -3.39
N ARG A 46 3.95 4.28 -2.44
CA ARG A 46 3.78 5.01 -1.20
C ARG A 46 5.06 4.94 -0.38
N SER A 47 5.81 6.03 -0.37
CA SER A 47 6.84 6.27 0.63
C SER A 47 6.13 6.62 1.94
N LEU A 48 6.16 5.72 2.90
CA LEU A 48 5.70 6.02 4.25
C LEU A 48 6.86 6.63 5.02
N PRO A 49 6.65 7.73 5.76
CA PRO A 49 7.71 8.35 6.58
C PRO A 49 8.40 7.36 7.55
N ASN A 50 7.71 6.26 7.89
CA ASN A 50 8.12 5.24 8.85
C ASN A 50 8.08 3.80 8.26
N GLY A 51 7.93 3.64 6.94
CA GLY A 51 7.63 2.33 6.34
C GLY A 51 6.15 1.91 6.44
N SER A 52 5.77 0.77 5.84
CA SER A 52 4.45 0.13 5.97
C SER A 52 4.00 0.09 7.44
N ILE A 53 2.69 0.13 7.73
CA ILE A 53 2.18 -0.13 9.11
C ILE A 53 2.74 -1.46 9.64
N TYR A 54 3.01 -2.41 8.74
CA TYR A 54 3.70 -3.67 9.04
C TYR A 54 5.15 -3.46 9.45
N GLU A 55 5.89 -2.62 8.74
CA GLU A 55 7.28 -2.31 9.05
C GLU A 55 7.38 -1.53 10.36
N GLU A 56 6.47 -0.59 10.60
CA GLU A 56 6.38 0.16 11.86
C GLU A 56 6.02 -0.76 13.04
N PHE A 57 5.13 -1.72 12.83
CA PHE A 57 4.80 -2.76 13.81
C PHE A 57 5.98 -3.69 14.11
N LEU A 58 6.69 -4.15 13.08
CA LEU A 58 7.90 -4.98 13.24
C LEU A 58 9.06 -4.21 13.89
N ALA A 59 9.13 -2.90 13.66
CA ALA A 59 10.10 -2.01 14.27
C ALA A 59 9.73 -1.59 15.71
N LEU A 60 8.52 -1.93 16.21
CA LEU A 60 8.06 -1.53 17.53
C LEU A 60 8.96 -2.14 18.63
N ARG A 61 9.71 -1.29 19.33
CA ARG A 61 10.54 -1.65 20.49
C ARG A 61 9.98 -1.02 21.77
N GLN A 62 10.11 -1.75 22.89
CA GLN A 62 9.79 -1.18 24.20
C GLN A 62 10.90 -0.18 24.59
N SER A 63 10.58 1.11 24.52
CA SER A 63 11.45 2.19 25.02
C SER A 63 11.00 2.76 26.37
N GLY A 64 9.79 2.40 26.83
CA GLY A 64 9.19 2.87 28.08
C GLY A 64 8.63 1.72 28.92
N SER A 65 7.53 1.96 29.64
CA SER A 65 6.90 0.92 30.44
C SER A 65 6.27 -0.18 29.57
N VAL A 66 6.19 -1.40 30.13
CA VAL A 66 5.53 -2.54 29.48
C VAL A 66 4.08 -2.19 29.11
N ARG A 67 3.40 -1.40 29.95
CA ARG A 67 2.01 -0.96 29.72
C ARG A 67 1.89 -0.06 28.49
N GLU A 68 2.82 0.87 28.29
CA GLU A 68 2.82 1.74 27.11
C GLU A 68 3.15 0.98 25.83
N TYR A 69 4.12 0.07 25.90
CA TYR A 69 4.43 -0.83 24.79
C TYR A 69 3.21 -1.66 24.39
N ARG A 70 2.56 -2.31 25.37
CA ARG A 70 1.38 -3.13 25.14
C ARG A 70 0.24 -2.35 24.50
N ARG A 71 -0.04 -1.13 24.98
CA ARG A 71 -1.07 -0.27 24.39
C ARG A 71 -0.78 0.06 22.93
N ARG A 72 0.47 0.40 22.59
CA ARG A 72 0.87 0.69 21.19
C ARG A 72 0.77 -0.55 20.31
N PHE A 73 1.20 -1.71 20.81
CA PHE A 73 1.09 -2.99 20.12
C PHE A 73 -0.37 -3.31 19.78
N GLU A 74 -1.28 -3.22 20.76
CA GLU A 74 -2.72 -3.51 20.56
C GLU A 74 -3.36 -2.55 19.54
N GLN A 75 -3.00 -1.27 19.57
CA GLN A 75 -3.47 -0.28 18.58
C GLN A 75 -3.01 -0.62 17.16
N MET A 76 -1.72 -0.92 16.98
CA MET A 76 -1.16 -1.24 15.66
C MET A 76 -1.68 -2.59 15.15
N ALA A 77 -1.73 -3.62 15.99
CA ALA A 77 -2.29 -4.93 15.66
C ALA A 77 -3.77 -4.85 15.25
N SER A 78 -4.57 -4.00 15.90
CA SER A 78 -5.98 -3.79 15.52
C SER A 78 -6.15 -3.14 14.14
N THR A 79 -5.16 -2.38 13.70
CA THR A 79 -5.13 -1.70 12.39
C THR A 79 -4.68 -2.64 11.27
N LEU A 80 -3.93 -3.70 11.60
CA LEU A 80 -3.39 -4.71 10.66
C LEU A 80 -4.39 -5.81 10.29
N LYS A 81 -5.68 -5.67 10.63
CA LYS A 81 -6.71 -6.74 10.64
C LYS A 81 -7.09 -7.38 9.28
N ASP A 82 -6.36 -7.12 8.20
CA ASP A 82 -6.53 -7.82 6.91
C ASP A 82 -5.41 -8.85 6.62
N ILE A 83 -4.53 -9.14 7.58
CA ILE A 83 -3.63 -10.31 7.48
C ILE A 83 -4.40 -11.53 7.97
N SER A 84 -4.95 -12.30 7.04
CA SER A 84 -5.32 -13.68 7.34
C SER A 84 -4.09 -14.43 7.82
N GLU A 85 -4.28 -15.20 8.89
CA GLU A 85 -3.37 -16.24 9.40
C GLU A 85 -3.01 -17.25 8.30
#